data_AF-A0AAW4X2C3-F1
#
_entry.id   AF-A0AAW4X2C3-F1
#
_cell.length_a   1.000
_cell.length_b   1.000
_cell.length_c   1.000
_cell.angle_alpha   90.00
_cell.angle_beta   90.00
_cell.angle_gamma   90.00
#
_symmetry.space_group_name_H-M   'P 1'
#
loop_
_entity.id
_entity.type
_entity.pdbx_description
1 polymer ?
#
loop_
_entity_poly.entity_id
_entity_poly.type
_entity_poly.pdbx_seq_one_letter_code
_entity_poly.pdbx_strand_id
1 'polypeptide(L)'
;MGKAKGSKNYSNDIREKAIKEVLDESLKVSVVADKYNLDPSTLYRWLQRYNKEGEKAFKLRTAGRKKKKGNTDYKEAYEAVMRFLAFLEQKN
;
A
#
# COMPACT_ATOMS: atom_id res chain seq x y z
N MET A 1 6.59 -22.49 -22.83
CA MET A 1 7.24 -21.50 -21.95
C MET A 1 6.17 -20.68 -21.22
N GLY A 2 5.82 -21.03 -19.97
CA GLY A 2 4.94 -20.19 -19.16
C GLY A 2 5.74 -19.06 -18.54
N LYS A 3 5.56 -17.82 -19.01
CA LYS A 3 6.24 -16.67 -18.41
C LYS A 3 5.71 -16.47 -16.99
N ALA A 4 6.59 -16.45 -16.00
CA ALA A 4 6.24 -16.05 -14.64
C ALA A 4 5.75 -14.58 -14.70
N LYS A 5 4.43 -14.38 -14.63
CA LYS A 5 3.84 -13.03 -14.52
C LYS A 5 4.34 -12.43 -13.21
N GLY A 6 5.21 -11.43 -13.30
CA GLY A 6 5.61 -10.60 -12.16
C GLY A 6 4.36 -10.10 -11.44
N SER A 7 4.34 -10.19 -10.11
CA SER A 7 3.18 -9.80 -9.33
C SER A 7 2.93 -8.30 -9.50
N LYS A 8 1.93 -7.92 -10.29
CA LYS A 8 1.42 -6.54 -10.33
C LYS A 8 0.87 -6.21 -8.94
N ASN A 9 1.51 -5.28 -8.25
CA ASN A 9 1.05 -4.79 -6.96
C ASN A 9 0.01 -3.69 -7.17
N TYR A 10 -1.27 -4.06 -7.23
CA TYR A 10 -2.36 -3.08 -7.25
C TYR A 10 -2.58 -2.49 -5.85
N SER A 11 -2.76 -1.17 -5.76
CA SER A 11 -3.15 -0.51 -4.50
C SER A 11 -4.51 -1.00 -4.02
N ASN A 12 -4.74 -1.08 -2.70
CA ASN A 12 -6.02 -1.55 -2.16
C ASN A 12 -7.21 -0.70 -2.63
N ASP A 13 -7.04 0.61 -2.77
CA ASP A 13 -8.07 1.52 -3.29
C ASP A 13 -8.60 1.09 -4.67
N ILE A 14 -7.69 0.72 -5.58
CA ILE A 14 -8.07 0.26 -6.93
C ILE A 14 -8.85 -1.06 -6.85
N ARG A 15 -8.46 -1.95 -5.94
CA ARG A 15 -9.14 -3.24 -5.76
C ARG A 15 -10.55 -3.06 -5.23
N GLU A 16 -10.71 -2.23 -4.21
CA GLU A 16 -12.01 -1.97 -3.59
C GLU A 16 -12.96 -1.27 -4.56
N LYS A 17 -12.48 -0.28 -5.32
CA LYS A 17 -13.26 0.37 -6.36
C LYS A 17 -13.74 -0.63 -7.42
N ALA A 18 -12.83 -1.44 -7.96
CA ALA A 18 -13.19 -2.43 -8.97
C ALA A 18 -14.23 -3.46 -8.46
N ILE A 19 -14.13 -3.90 -7.21
CA ILE A 19 -15.10 -4.84 -6.62
C ILE A 19 -16.45 -4.17 -6.38
N LYS A 20 -16.46 -2.94 -5.86
CA LYS A 20 -17.69 -2.18 -5.65
C LYS A 20 -18.41 -1.92 -6.97
N GLU A 21 -17.68 -1.56 -8.02
CA GLU A 21 -18.24 -1.36 -9.36
C GLU A 21 -18.93 -2.61 -9.91
N VAL A 22 -18.33 -3.79 -9.72
CA VAL A 22 -18.95 -5.05 -10.14
C VAL A 22 -20.20 -5.38 -9.32
N LEU A 23 -20.18 -5.09 -8.00
CA LEU A 23 -21.29 -5.42 -7.09
C LEU A 23 -22.45 -4.43 -7.18
N ASP A 24 -22.15 -3.14 -7.37
CA ASP A 24 -23.11 -2.03 -7.33
C ASP A 24 -23.75 -1.81 -8.72
N GLU A 25 -22.92 -1.74 -9.77
CA GLU A 25 -23.41 -1.51 -11.13
C GLU A 25 -23.77 -2.83 -11.87
N SER A 26 -23.61 -3.99 -11.20
CA SER A 26 -23.81 -5.32 -11.80
C SER A 26 -23.05 -5.52 -13.11
N LEU A 27 -21.91 -4.83 -13.25
CA LEU A 27 -21.12 -4.82 -14.47
C LEU A 27 -20.36 -6.14 -14.64
N LYS A 28 -20.19 -6.53 -15.90
CA LYS A 28 -19.39 -7.72 -16.23
C LYS A 28 -17.94 -7.49 -15.78
N VAL A 29 -17.38 -8.51 -15.12
CA VAL A 29 -15.99 -8.54 -14.64
C VAL A 29 -14.99 -8.15 -15.73
N SER A 30 -15.22 -8.53 -16.99
CA SER A 30 -14.34 -8.14 -18.10
C SER A 30 -14.28 -6.63 -18.30
N VAL A 31 -15.43 -5.95 -18.29
CA VAL A 31 -15.52 -4.50 -18.54
C VAL A 31 -14.81 -3.72 -17.45
N VAL A 32 -15.03 -4.11 -16.20
CA VAL A 32 -14.36 -3.48 -15.05
C VAL A 32 -12.87 -3.80 -15.06
N ALA A 33 -12.48 -5.04 -15.41
CA ALA A 33 -11.08 -5.40 -15.53
C ALA A 33 -10.37 -4.56 -16.60
N ASP A 34 -10.96 -4.38 -17.78
CA ASP A 34 -10.43 -3.53 -18.84
C ASP A 34 -10.30 -2.06 -18.40
N LYS A 35 -11.33 -1.52 -17.72
CA LYS A 35 -11.33 -0.14 -17.19
C LYS A 35 -10.15 0.14 -16.26
N TYR A 36 -9.79 -0.85 -15.42
CA TYR A 36 -8.69 -0.74 -14.47
C TYR A 36 -7.37 -1.38 -14.97
N ASN A 37 -7.31 -1.78 -16.24
CA ASN A 37 -6.17 -2.49 -16.86
C ASN A 37 -5.71 -3.72 -16.06
N LEU A 38 -6.70 -4.44 -15.52
CA LEU A 38 -6.57 -5.65 -14.72
C LEU A 38 -6.76 -6.88 -15.60
N ASP A 39 -6.18 -7.98 -15.15
CA ASP A 39 -6.48 -9.28 -15.72
C ASP A 39 -7.82 -9.78 -15.14
N PRO A 40 -8.81 -10.20 -15.95
CA PRO A 40 -10.12 -10.62 -15.46
C PRO A 40 -10.04 -11.74 -14.42
N SER A 41 -9.07 -12.66 -14.56
CA SER A 41 -8.85 -13.73 -13.57
C SER A 41 -8.40 -13.18 -12.21
N THR A 42 -7.70 -12.04 -12.19
CA THR A 42 -7.32 -11.34 -10.96
C THR A 42 -8.54 -10.77 -10.26
N LEU A 43 -9.45 -10.12 -11.01
CA LEU A 43 -10.67 -9.55 -10.45
C LEU A 43 -11.62 -10.64 -9.93
N TYR A 44 -11.74 -11.77 -10.64
CA TYR A 44 -12.45 -12.96 -10.12
C TYR A 44 -11.89 -13.44 -8.79
N ARG A 45 -10.56 -13.56 -8.67
CA ARG A 45 -9.92 -13.98 -7.42
C ARG A 45 -10.18 -13.00 -6.28
N TRP A 46 -10.28 -11.71 -6.58
CA TRP A 46 -10.66 -10.70 -5.59
C TRP A 46 -12.11 -10.83 -5.16
N LEU A 47 -13.05 -10.96 -6.10
CA LEU A 47 -14.48 -11.16 -5.78
C LEU A 47 -14.70 -12.41 -4.91
N GLN A 48 -14.04 -13.52 -5.23
CA GLN A 48 -14.11 -14.75 -4.45
C GLN A 48 -13.58 -14.56 -3.01
N ARG A 49 -12.47 -13.83 -2.88
CA ARG A 49 -11.91 -13.46 -1.57
C ARG A 49 -12.82 -12.53 -0.79
N TYR A 50 -13.40 -11.55 -1.46
CA TYR A 50 -14.36 -10.61 -0.87
C TYR A 50 -15.62 -11.33 -0.39
N ASN A 51 -16.12 -12.31 -1.14
CA ASN A 51 -17.27 -13.11 -0.72
C ASN A 51 -16.97 -13.97 0.52
N LYS A 52 -15.72 -14.41 0.71
CA LYS A 52 -15.31 -15.26 1.84
C LYS A 52 -14.96 -14.47 3.10
N GLU A 53 -14.24 -13.37 2.96
CA GLU A 53 -13.65 -12.62 4.09
C GLU A 53 -14.17 -11.17 4.17
N GLY A 54 -15.00 -10.72 3.24
CA GLY A 54 -15.49 -9.34 3.14
C GLY A 54 -14.36 -8.34 2.89
N GLU A 55 -14.49 -7.14 3.43
CA GLU A 55 -13.45 -6.11 3.41
C GLU A 55 -12.15 -6.56 4.11
N LYS A 56 -12.20 -7.58 4.98
CA LYS A 56 -10.99 -8.11 5.64
C LYS A 56 -10.07 -8.86 4.67
N ALA A 57 -10.59 -9.32 3.52
CA ALA A 57 -9.81 -10.02 2.50
C ALA A 57 -8.65 -9.19 1.93
N PHE A 58 -8.77 -7.86 2.01
CA PHE A 58 -7.82 -6.89 1.45
C PHE A 58 -7.17 -6.02 2.50
N LYS A 59 -7.56 -6.12 3.78
CA LYS A 59 -6.74 -5.53 4.85
C LYS A 59 -5.33 -6.07 4.68
N LEU A 60 -4.37 -5.16 4.50
CA LEU A 60 -2.96 -5.49 4.44
C LEU A 60 -2.70 -6.43 5.62
N ARG A 61 -2.11 -7.60 5.37
CA ARG A 61 -1.61 -8.44 6.46
C ARG A 61 -0.56 -7.59 7.18
N THR A 62 -0.95 -6.90 8.25
CA THR A 62 -0.06 -6.08 9.09
C THR A 62 0.83 -6.98 9.96
N ALA A 63 1.21 -8.15 9.44
CA ALA A 63 2.11 -9.10 10.05
C ALA A 63 3.17 -9.46 9.01
N GLY A 64 4.15 -8.57 8.78
CA GLY A 64 5.19 -8.86 7.80
C GLY A 64 6.21 -7.78 7.44
N ARG A 65 6.76 -7.10 8.45
CA ARG A 65 8.12 -6.51 8.58
C ARG A 65 7.99 -5.25 9.45
N LYS A 66 8.49 -5.32 10.69
CA LYS A 66 8.87 -4.11 11.40
C LYS A 66 9.84 -3.37 10.47
N LYS A 67 9.44 -2.23 9.88
CA LYS A 67 10.44 -1.33 9.31
C LYS A 67 11.38 -1.02 10.48
N LYS A 68 12.67 -1.36 10.37
CA LYS A 68 13.67 -0.84 11.31
C LYS A 68 13.49 0.67 11.29
N LYS A 69 13.03 1.25 12.41
CA LYS A 69 12.98 2.69 12.58
C LYS A 69 14.40 3.17 12.31
N GLY A 70 14.58 3.95 11.24
CA GLY A 70 15.86 4.52 10.88
C GLY A 70 16.46 5.22 12.10
N ASN A 71 17.78 5.09 12.23
CA ASN A 71 18.63 5.52 13.33
C ASN A 71 18.13 6.81 14.02
N THR A 72 17.68 6.72 15.28
CA THR A 72 17.30 7.87 16.14
C THR A 72 18.52 8.73 16.55
N ASP A 73 19.71 8.37 16.09
CA ASP A 73 21.02 8.90 16.46
C ASP A 73 21.24 10.37 16.08
N TYR A 74 20.52 10.87 15.07
CA TYR A 74 20.74 12.23 14.57
C TYR A 74 20.05 13.32 15.41
N LYS A 75 19.07 12.99 16.23
CA LYS A 75 18.33 14.01 17.01
C LYS A 75 19.20 14.57 18.14
N GLU A 76 19.88 13.71 18.87
CA GLU A 76 20.73 14.10 19.99
C GLU A 76 22.00 14.83 19.51
N ALA A 77 22.59 14.38 18.40
CA ALA A 77 23.69 15.07 17.73
C ALA A 77 23.25 16.46 17.21
N TYR A 78 22.06 16.57 16.64
CA TYR A 78 21.50 17.86 16.20
C TYR A 78 21.29 18.81 17.37
N GLU A 79 20.69 18.36 18.47
CA GLU A 79 20.48 19.19 19.66
C GLU A 79 21.81 19.64 20.28
N ALA A 80 22.84 18.78 20.29
CA ALA A 80 24.18 19.15 20.75
C ALA A 80 24.84 20.21 19.86
N VAL A 81 24.78 20.03 18.53
CA VAL A 81 25.32 21.02 17.57
C VAL A 81 24.57 22.34 17.68
N MET A 82 23.24 22.32 17.74
CA MET A 82 22.43 23.53 17.88
C MET A 82 22.68 24.25 19.20
N ARG A 83 22.85 23.51 20.31
CA ARG A 83 23.21 24.09 21.60
C ARG A 83 24.59 24.76 21.56
N PHE A 84 25.56 24.15 20.87
CA PHE A 84 26.89 24.72 20.72
C PHE A 84 26.90 25.96 19.82
N LEU A 85 26.16 25.95 18.71
CA LEU A 85 26.00 27.13 17.85
C LEU A 85 25.34 28.29 18.59
N ALA A 86 24.26 28.04 19.33
CA ALA A 86 23.59 29.05 20.15
C ALA A 86 24.50 29.61 21.28
N PHE A 87 25.46 28.81 21.75
CA PHE A 87 26.48 29.28 22.69
C PHE A 87 27.50 30.21 22.03
N LEU A 88 27.91 29.93 20.78
CA LEU A 88 28.83 30.79 20.04
C LEU A 88 28.19 32.11 19.62
N GLU A 89 26.89 32.11 19.32
CA GLU A 89 26.13 33.32 18.95
C GLU A 89 26.05 34.35 20.09
N GLN A 90 26.15 33.92 21.35
CA GLN A 90 26.12 34.82 22.52
C GLN A 90 27.46 35.49 22.84
N LYS A 91 28.57 35.07 22.19
CA LYS A 91 29.92 35.59 22.46
C LYS A 91 30.43 36.58 21.40
N ASN A 92 29.54 37.08 20.55
CA ASN A 92 29.84 38.13 19.58
C ASN A 92 29.04 39.40 19.89
#